data_AF-A0AAW9HY27-F1
#
_entry.id   AF-A0AAW9HY27-F1
#
_cell.length_a   1.000
_cell.length_b   1.000
_cell.length_c   1.000
_cell.angle_alpha   90.00
_cell.angle_beta   90.00
_cell.angle_gamma   90.00
#
_symmetry.space_group_name_H-M   'P 1'
#
loop_
_entity.id
_entity.type
_entity.pdbx_description
1 polymer ?
#
loop_
_entity_poly.entity_id
_entity_poly.type
_entity_poly.pdbx_seq_one_letter_code
_entity_poly.pdbx_strand_id
1 'polypeptide(L)'
;MAKAKTRVVTEIWDKGRVPADRPIDRARRLGVATLWGLAIGGGVGPIILPWSFWGAKGIALLVFATIVGIGAMSPWLRKEERNQAPGVEVVARVLGTDEDSVSRTLKRGRKSVVMLPVVARPVDGGEDFRTVIAVHGAEQAGFQEEHPGALLPLWQVEKGYAEIENVSEVSQAQKELMDFLYKRPKAMKNSAQVLPFKPRVLELVTPKQRKEWITTIIGVAVGVVGVCALIGFIF
;
A
#
# COMPACT_ATOMS: atom_id res chain seq x y z
N MET A 1 30.14 -23.32 -11.45
CA MET A 1 29.59 -22.71 -10.21
C MET A 1 28.71 -21.54 -10.62
N ALA A 2 27.39 -21.62 -10.42
CA ALA A 2 26.49 -20.52 -10.74
C ALA A 2 26.71 -19.37 -9.76
N LYS A 3 27.08 -18.19 -10.26
CA LYS A 3 27.22 -16.96 -9.48
C LYS A 3 25.87 -16.67 -8.82
N ALA A 4 25.84 -16.51 -7.49
CA ALA A 4 24.60 -16.17 -6.79
C ALA A 4 24.04 -14.86 -7.36
N LYS A 5 22.89 -14.91 -8.05
CA LYS A 5 22.26 -13.72 -8.64
C LYS A 5 21.79 -12.78 -7.53
N THR A 6 22.20 -11.53 -7.57
CA THR A 6 21.70 -10.50 -6.65
C THR A 6 20.30 -10.05 -7.06
N ARG A 7 19.29 -10.42 -6.25
CA ARG A 7 17.89 -10.04 -6.43
C ARG A 7 17.50 -8.88 -5.52
N VAL A 8 18.03 -7.70 -5.83
CA VAL A 8 17.96 -6.55 -4.92
C VAL A 8 16.56 -5.96 -4.84
N VAL A 9 15.83 -5.87 -5.96
CA VAL A 9 14.44 -5.38 -5.96
C VAL A 9 13.55 -6.34 -5.21
N THR A 10 13.65 -7.65 -5.47
CA THR A 10 12.85 -8.65 -4.76
C THR A 10 13.12 -8.61 -3.26
N GLU A 11 14.39 -8.53 -2.84
CA GLU A 11 14.76 -8.41 -1.42
C GLU A 11 14.15 -7.15 -0.77
N ILE A 12 14.22 -6.00 -1.44
CA ILE A 12 13.68 -4.75 -0.92
C ILE A 12 12.15 -4.81 -0.84
N TRP A 13 11.48 -5.38 -1.84
CA TRP A 13 10.03 -5.58 -1.78
C TRP A 13 9.61 -6.49 -0.64
N ASP A 14 10.29 -7.62 -0.46
CA ASP A 14 9.97 -8.58 0.60
C ASP A 14 10.22 -7.98 1.99
N LYS A 15 11.34 -7.27 2.18
CA LYS A 15 11.68 -6.62 3.46
C LYS A 15 10.87 -5.37 3.74
N GLY A 16 10.54 -4.61 2.69
CA GLY A 16 9.75 -3.38 2.78
C GLY A 16 8.26 -3.63 2.97
N ARG A 17 7.78 -4.86 2.75
CA ARG A 17 6.36 -5.20 2.93
C ARG A 17 6.02 -5.37 4.41
N VAL A 18 5.81 -4.24 5.09
CA VAL A 18 5.32 -4.24 6.47
C VAL A 18 3.79 -4.23 6.49
N PRO A 19 3.15 -5.01 7.38
CA PRO A 19 1.69 -5.01 7.51
C PRO A 19 1.11 -3.64 7.90
N ALA A 20 -0.07 -3.33 7.35
CA ALA A 20 -0.91 -2.20 7.80
C ALA A 20 -1.49 -2.48 9.19
N ASP A 21 -0.70 -2.31 10.25
CA ASP A 21 -1.17 -2.57 11.62
C ASP A 21 -1.61 -1.31 12.37
N ARG A 22 -1.62 -0.14 11.69
CA ARG A 22 -2.18 1.09 12.27
C ARG A 22 -3.67 0.86 12.61
N PRO A 23 -4.17 1.37 13.75
CA PRO A 23 -5.57 1.20 14.14
C PRO A 23 -6.57 1.69 13.07
N ILE A 24 -6.23 2.77 12.37
CA ILE A 24 -7.07 3.33 11.29
C ILE A 24 -7.11 2.40 10.07
N ASP A 25 -6.00 1.76 9.70
CA ASP A 25 -5.95 0.82 8.58
C ASP A 25 -6.74 -0.44 8.90
N ARG A 26 -6.60 -0.94 10.13
CA ARG A 26 -7.44 -2.04 10.64
C ARG A 26 -8.93 -1.68 10.58
N ALA A 27 -9.32 -0.50 11.05
CA ALA A 27 -10.72 -0.05 11.01
C ALA A 27 -11.28 0.06 9.58
N ARG A 28 -10.52 0.64 8.64
CA ARG A 28 -10.92 0.73 7.22
C ARG A 28 -11.06 -0.64 6.56
N ARG A 29 -10.14 -1.57 6.85
CA ARG A 29 -10.18 -2.94 6.36
C ARG A 29 -11.39 -3.71 6.89
N LEU A 30 -11.67 -3.58 8.20
CA LEU A 30 -12.84 -4.18 8.82
C LEU A 30 -14.13 -3.54 8.31
N GLY A 31 -14.15 -2.23 8.03
CA GLY A 31 -15.27 -1.57 7.36
C GLY A 31 -15.59 -2.20 6.00
N VAL A 32 -14.58 -2.46 5.17
CA VAL A 32 -14.77 -3.16 3.88
C VAL A 32 -15.23 -4.61 4.09
N ALA A 33 -14.69 -5.32 5.08
CA ALA A 33 -15.15 -6.66 5.44
C ALA A 33 -16.64 -6.67 5.84
N THR A 34 -17.08 -5.68 6.63
CA THR A 34 -18.48 -5.50 7.01
C THR A 34 -19.38 -5.25 5.80
N LEU A 35 -18.95 -4.42 4.84
CA LEU A 35 -19.72 -4.18 3.60
C LEU A 35 -19.88 -5.47 2.78
N TRP A 36 -18.82 -6.28 2.67
CA TRP A 36 -18.90 -7.61 2.04
C TRP A 36 -19.83 -8.55 2.79
N GLY A 37 -19.76 -8.59 4.12
CA GLY A 37 -20.67 -9.36 4.95
C GLY A 37 -22.13 -8.94 4.79
N LEU A 38 -22.41 -7.63 4.75
CA LEU A 38 -23.75 -7.08 4.48
C LEU A 38 -24.25 -7.50 3.09
N ALA A 39 -23.42 -7.41 2.06
CA ALA A 39 -23.78 -7.81 0.70
C ALA A 39 -24.08 -9.31 0.60
N ILE A 40 -23.25 -10.16 1.21
CA ILE A 40 -23.47 -11.62 1.21
C ILE A 40 -24.72 -11.97 2.01
N GLY A 41 -24.87 -11.44 3.23
CA GLY A 41 -26.03 -11.71 4.07
C GLY A 41 -27.33 -11.18 3.47
N GLY A 42 -27.29 -10.00 2.84
CA GLY A 42 -28.42 -9.40 2.14
C GLY A 42 -28.77 -10.08 0.81
N GLY A 43 -27.83 -10.79 0.18
CA GLY A 43 -28.12 -11.64 -0.97
C GLY A 43 -28.65 -13.02 -0.57
N VAL A 44 -28.03 -13.66 0.41
CA VAL A 44 -28.37 -15.01 0.86
C VAL A 44 -29.66 -15.05 1.69
N GLY A 45 -29.88 -14.05 2.56
CA GLY A 45 -31.05 -13.97 3.44
C GLY A 45 -32.38 -14.04 2.69
N PRO A 46 -32.61 -13.21 1.65
CA PRO A 46 -33.81 -13.26 0.81
C PRO A 46 -33.99 -14.56 0.02
N ILE A 47 -32.91 -15.26 -0.32
CA ILE A 47 -32.99 -16.57 -1.00
C ILE A 47 -33.49 -17.64 -0.03
N ILE A 48 -33.00 -17.63 1.21
CA ILE A 48 -33.37 -18.62 2.24
C ILE A 48 -34.75 -18.30 2.83
N LEU A 49 -35.13 -17.03 2.91
CA LEU A 49 -36.36 -16.55 3.53
C LEU A 49 -37.20 -15.65 2.59
N PRO A 50 -37.64 -16.14 1.42
CA PRO A 50 -38.20 -15.29 0.35
C PRO A 50 -39.52 -14.59 0.71
N TRP A 51 -40.28 -15.15 1.64
CA TRP A 51 -41.59 -14.65 2.08
C TRP A 51 -41.48 -13.49 3.09
N SER A 52 -40.29 -13.25 3.64
CA SER A 52 -40.08 -12.35 4.80
C SER A 52 -39.77 -10.90 4.43
N PHE A 53 -39.64 -10.54 3.16
CA PHE A 53 -39.08 -9.24 2.73
C PHE A 53 -40.02 -8.31 1.97
N TRP A 54 -41.31 -8.62 1.91
CA TRP A 54 -42.29 -7.74 1.25
C TRP A 54 -42.72 -6.61 2.18
N GLY A 55 -42.87 -5.40 1.61
CA GLY A 55 -43.37 -4.22 2.33
C GLY A 55 -42.43 -3.72 3.46
N ALA A 56 -43.00 -3.45 4.64
CA ALA A 56 -42.30 -2.80 5.75
C ALA A 56 -41.07 -3.57 6.26
N LYS A 57 -41.07 -4.91 6.17
CA LYS A 57 -39.95 -5.77 6.61
C LYS A 57 -38.71 -5.57 5.73
N GLY A 58 -38.89 -5.44 4.42
CA GLY A 58 -37.81 -5.13 3.48
C GLY A 58 -37.24 -3.72 3.71
N ILE A 59 -38.10 -2.74 4.01
CA ILE A 59 -37.67 -1.38 4.36
C ILE A 59 -36.85 -1.38 5.65
N ALA A 60 -37.29 -2.10 6.69
CA ALA A 60 -36.54 -2.21 7.95
C ALA A 60 -35.14 -2.82 7.75
N LEU A 61 -35.03 -3.86 6.93
CA LEU A 61 -33.73 -4.45 6.59
C LEU A 61 -32.84 -3.47 5.83
N LEU A 62 -33.39 -2.72 4.87
CA LEU A 62 -32.65 -1.69 4.12
C LEU A 62 -32.15 -0.57 5.03
N VAL A 63 -32.98 -0.10 5.96
CA VAL A 63 -32.59 0.92 6.95
C VAL A 63 -31.46 0.39 7.84
N PHE A 64 -31.58 -0.83 8.36
CA PHE A 64 -30.53 -1.47 9.15
C PHE A 64 -29.21 -1.59 8.37
N ALA A 65 -29.26 -2.13 7.14
CA ALA A 65 -28.09 -2.26 6.28
C ALA A 65 -27.45 -0.90 5.96
N THR A 66 -28.27 0.14 5.76
CA THR A 66 -27.79 1.50 5.51
C THR A 66 -27.07 2.08 6.73
N ILE A 67 -27.63 1.94 7.94
CA ILE A 67 -27.00 2.42 9.18
C ILE A 67 -25.65 1.72 9.41
N VAL A 68 -25.62 0.39 9.28
CA VAL A 68 -24.38 -0.39 9.45
C VAL A 68 -23.37 -0.03 8.34
N GLY A 69 -23.83 0.16 7.11
CA GLY A 69 -23.00 0.57 5.97
C GLY A 69 -22.34 1.94 6.16
N ILE A 70 -23.11 2.94 6.61
CA ILE A 70 -22.58 4.28 6.92
C ILE A 70 -21.54 4.18 8.05
N GLY A 71 -21.83 3.42 9.11
CA GLY A 71 -20.89 3.18 10.20
C GLY A 71 -19.58 2.54 9.71
N ALA A 72 -19.67 1.55 8.83
CA ALA A 72 -18.53 0.87 8.22
C ALA A 72 -17.71 1.78 7.28
N MET A 73 -18.32 2.79 6.64
CA MET A 73 -17.64 3.78 5.81
C MET A 73 -17.00 4.92 6.63
N SER A 74 -17.39 5.14 7.89
CA SER A 74 -16.87 6.22 8.72
C SER A 74 -15.33 6.29 8.82
N PRO A 75 -14.56 5.18 8.87
CA PRO A 75 -13.09 5.24 8.90
C PRO A 75 -12.48 5.75 7.58
N TRP A 76 -13.21 5.67 6.48
CA TRP A 76 -12.80 6.21 5.17
C TRP A 76 -13.09 7.70 5.03
N LEU A 77 -14.08 8.20 5.76
CA LEU A 77 -14.41 9.64 5.81
C LEU A 77 -13.42 10.43 6.66
N ARG A 78 -12.76 9.78 7.62
CA ARG A 78 -11.60 10.37 8.29
C ARG A 78 -10.48 10.49 7.27
N LYS A 79 -10.27 11.73 6.80
CA LYS A 79 -9.03 12.10 6.10
C LYS A 79 -7.90 11.60 6.98
N GLU A 80 -7.10 10.69 6.43
CA GLU A 80 -5.80 10.46 7.01
C GLU A 80 -5.12 11.82 7.00
N GLU A 81 -4.67 12.29 8.17
CA GLU A 81 -3.82 13.46 8.22
C GLU A 81 -2.52 13.08 7.51
N ARG A 82 -2.56 13.15 6.17
CA ARG A 82 -1.45 12.90 5.25
C ARG A 82 -0.29 13.88 5.51
N ASN A 83 -0.48 14.81 6.44
CA ASN A 83 0.37 15.96 6.75
C ASN A 83 1.00 15.92 8.15
N GLN A 84 0.89 14.84 8.93
CA GLN A 84 1.41 14.86 10.30
C GLN A 84 2.91 14.54 10.45
N ALA A 85 3.55 13.93 9.44
CA ALA A 85 5.00 13.81 9.42
C ALA A 85 5.53 14.67 8.26
N PRO A 86 6.42 15.64 8.51
CA PRO A 86 7.09 16.34 7.43
C PRO A 86 7.85 15.31 6.59
N GLY A 87 7.61 15.32 5.27
CA GLY A 87 8.48 14.62 4.33
C GLY A 87 9.89 15.20 4.38
N VAL A 88 10.84 14.50 3.76
CA VAL A 88 12.26 14.89 3.81
C VAL A 88 12.84 14.81 2.41
N GLU A 89 13.63 15.82 2.03
CA GLU A 89 14.42 15.79 0.81
C GLU A 89 15.49 14.70 0.92
N VAL A 90 15.66 13.91 -0.13
CA VAL A 90 16.64 12.82 -0.16
C VAL A 90 17.43 12.86 -1.47
N VAL A 91 18.66 12.34 -1.43
CA VAL A 91 19.42 12.02 -2.63
C VAL A 91 19.55 10.51 -2.71
N ALA A 92 19.05 9.94 -3.81
CA ALA A 92 19.05 8.51 -4.04
C ALA A 92 20.14 8.10 -5.02
N ARG A 93 20.88 7.04 -4.71
CA ARG A 93 21.82 6.39 -5.62
C ARG A 93 21.23 5.10 -6.13
N VAL A 94 21.23 4.93 -7.45
CA VAL A 94 20.80 3.69 -8.12
C VAL A 94 21.75 2.54 -7.78
N LEU A 95 21.19 1.41 -7.35
CA LEU A 95 21.92 0.18 -7.09
C LEU A 95 21.96 -0.70 -8.33
N GLY A 96 23.07 -1.41 -8.52
CA GLY A 96 23.13 -2.51 -9.49
C GLY A 96 22.33 -3.71 -9.01
N THR A 97 21.67 -4.41 -9.94
CA THR A 97 20.95 -5.66 -9.70
C THR A 97 21.17 -6.62 -10.88
N ASP A 98 21.20 -7.93 -10.61
CA ASP A 98 21.25 -8.97 -11.64
C ASP A 98 19.84 -9.37 -12.14
N GLU A 99 18.79 -8.67 -11.66
CA GLU A 99 17.42 -8.87 -12.08
C GLU A 99 17.16 -8.23 -13.45
N ASP A 100 16.69 -9.05 -14.40
CA ASP A 100 16.31 -8.59 -15.73
C ASP A 100 15.26 -7.49 -15.65
N SER A 101 15.40 -6.45 -16.46
CA SER A 101 14.48 -5.30 -16.57
C SER A 101 13.01 -5.73 -16.69
N VAL A 102 12.76 -6.80 -17.46
CA VAL A 102 11.41 -7.38 -17.66
C VAL A 102 10.81 -7.86 -16.35
N SER A 103 11.60 -8.52 -15.50
CA SER A 103 11.14 -9.03 -14.20
C SER A 103 10.82 -7.91 -13.19
N ARG A 104 11.44 -6.74 -13.38
CA ARG A 104 11.24 -5.53 -12.55
C ARG A 104 10.21 -4.57 -13.14
N THR A 105 9.64 -4.88 -14.30
CA THR A 105 8.66 -4.02 -14.96
C THR A 105 7.24 -4.36 -14.49
N LEU A 106 6.57 -3.40 -13.86
CA LEU A 106 5.16 -3.50 -13.56
C LEU A 106 4.34 -2.86 -14.68
N LYS A 107 3.46 -3.64 -15.31
CA LYS A 107 2.47 -3.14 -16.27
C LYS A 107 1.17 -2.80 -15.55
N ARG A 108 0.71 -1.56 -15.70
CA ARG A 108 -0.60 -1.08 -15.25
C ARG A 108 -1.35 -0.49 -16.44
N GLY A 109 -2.12 -1.33 -17.13
CA GLY A 109 -2.81 -0.96 -18.36
C GLY A 109 -1.82 -0.69 -19.51
N ARG A 110 -1.93 0.47 -20.16
CA ARG A 110 -1.01 0.94 -21.22
C ARG A 110 0.28 1.57 -20.72
N LYS A 111 0.44 1.70 -19.39
CA LYS A 111 1.63 2.27 -18.76
C LYS A 111 2.43 1.17 -18.06
N SER A 112 3.74 1.27 -18.12
CA SER A 112 4.69 0.34 -17.54
C SER A 112 5.80 1.12 -16.88
N VAL A 113 6.25 0.53 -15.78
CA VAL A 113 7.14 1.17 -14.83
C VAL A 113 8.23 0.18 -14.51
N VAL A 114 9.49 0.57 -14.70
CA VAL A 114 10.61 -0.23 -14.23
C VAL A 114 10.90 0.13 -12.79
N MET A 115 10.99 -0.90 -11.95
CA MET A 115 11.39 -0.77 -10.56
C MET A 115 12.93 -0.76 -10.47
N LEU A 116 13.49 0.38 -10.04
CA LEU A 116 14.93 0.51 -9.80
C LEU A 116 15.23 0.48 -8.31
N PRO A 117 16.15 -0.40 -7.85
CA PRO A 117 16.58 -0.38 -6.46
C PRO A 117 17.50 0.82 -6.22
N VAL A 118 17.29 1.52 -5.11
CA VAL A 118 18.09 2.69 -4.73
C VAL A 118 18.48 2.64 -3.24
N VAL A 119 19.59 3.29 -2.91
CA VAL A 119 19.88 3.73 -1.54
C VAL A 119 19.60 5.22 -1.49
N ALA A 120 18.80 5.69 -0.55
CA ALA A 120 18.52 7.10 -0.34
C ALA A 120 19.20 7.61 0.93
N ARG A 121 19.75 8.83 0.84
CA ARG A 121 20.30 9.59 1.97
C ARG A 121 19.45 10.83 2.21
N PRO A 122 18.87 10.99 3.40
CA PRO A 122 18.21 12.23 3.81
C PRO A 122 19.16 13.43 3.85
N VAL A 123 18.68 14.58 3.40
CA VAL A 123 19.39 15.85 3.46
C VAL A 123 19.52 16.36 4.90
N ASP A 124 18.58 15.99 5.77
CA ASP A 124 18.59 16.33 7.21
C ASP A 124 19.65 15.56 8.02
N GLY A 125 20.49 14.75 7.37
CA GLY A 125 21.52 13.94 8.01
C GLY A 125 21.00 12.65 8.66
N GLY A 126 19.75 12.26 8.39
CA GLY A 126 19.20 10.97 8.80
C GLY A 126 19.96 9.76 8.23
N GLU A 127 19.62 8.58 8.74
CA GLU A 127 20.26 7.33 8.28
C GLU A 127 19.92 7.01 6.82
N ASP A 128 20.91 6.43 6.12
CA ASP A 128 20.71 5.88 4.79
C ASP A 128 19.69 4.75 4.83
N PHE A 129 18.87 4.65 3.78
CA PHE A 129 17.92 3.56 3.63
C PHE A 129 17.85 3.03 2.20
N ARG A 130 17.35 1.80 2.05
CA ARG A 130 17.07 1.17 0.76
C ARG A 130 15.58 1.20 0.44
N THR A 131 15.27 1.50 -0.81
CA THR A 131 13.92 1.43 -1.37
C THR A 131 13.97 1.13 -2.87
N VAL A 132 12.81 1.08 -3.50
CA VAL A 132 12.62 0.93 -4.95
C VAL A 132 11.88 2.14 -5.46
N ILE A 133 12.37 2.72 -6.55
CA ILE A 133 11.69 3.82 -7.26
C ILE A 133 11.03 3.30 -8.54
N ALA A 134 9.90 3.94 -8.86
CA ALA A 134 9.12 3.68 -10.06
C ALA A 134 9.59 4.62 -11.18
N VAL A 135 10.30 4.10 -12.18
CA VAL A 135 10.68 4.87 -13.37
C VAL A 135 9.66 4.62 -14.49
N HIS A 136 8.97 5.68 -14.89
CA HIS A 136 7.97 5.64 -15.95
C HIS A 136 8.61 5.70 -17.35
N GLY A 137 7.94 5.11 -18.35
CA GLY A 137 8.37 5.19 -19.74
C GLY A 137 9.04 3.94 -20.30
N ALA A 138 8.99 2.82 -19.57
CA ALA A 138 9.60 1.54 -19.99
C ALA A 138 9.08 1.01 -21.34
N GLU A 139 7.89 1.44 -21.75
CA GLU A 139 7.29 1.10 -23.05
C GLU A 139 7.68 2.03 -24.21
N GLN A 140 8.38 3.12 -23.94
CA GLN A 140 8.79 4.07 -24.97
C GLN A 140 10.07 3.56 -25.67
N ALA A 141 10.08 3.61 -27.01
CA ALA A 141 11.27 3.28 -27.78
C ALA A 141 12.41 4.23 -27.41
N GLY A 142 13.55 3.68 -26.96
CA GLY A 142 14.70 4.46 -26.48
C GLY A 142 14.75 4.69 -24.97
N PHE A 143 13.86 4.08 -24.17
CA PHE A 143 13.97 4.09 -22.72
C PHE A 143 15.31 3.49 -22.28
N GLN A 144 16.09 4.27 -21.54
CA GLN A 144 17.31 3.81 -20.88
C GLN A 144 17.09 3.87 -19.37
N GLU A 145 17.29 2.72 -18.70
CA GLU A 145 17.36 2.71 -17.25
C GLU A 145 18.52 3.58 -16.78
N GLU A 146 18.29 4.31 -15.69
CA GLU A 146 19.36 5.05 -15.02
C GLU A 146 20.51 4.11 -14.66
N HIS A 147 21.74 4.52 -14.98
CA HIS A 147 22.90 3.69 -14.76
C HIS A 147 23.14 3.44 -13.26
N PRO A 148 23.59 2.23 -12.86
CA PRO A 148 24.01 1.98 -11.49
C PRO A 148 25.03 3.03 -11.02
N GLY A 149 24.77 3.64 -9.87
CA GLY A 149 25.57 4.75 -9.33
C GLY A 149 25.05 6.15 -9.67
N ALA A 150 24.05 6.29 -10.56
CA ALA A 150 23.40 7.57 -10.82
C ALA A 150 22.79 8.15 -9.54
N LEU A 151 22.93 9.47 -9.36
CA LEU A 151 22.38 10.21 -8.22
C LEU A 151 21.11 10.95 -8.65
N LEU A 152 20.03 10.72 -7.92
CA LEU A 152 18.70 11.23 -8.21
C LEU A 152 18.22 12.09 -7.02
N PRO A 153 17.90 13.37 -7.23
CA PRO A 153 17.26 14.19 -6.20
C PRO A 153 15.79 13.79 -6.10
N LEU A 154 15.33 13.42 -4.91
CA LEU A 154 13.97 12.92 -4.69
C LEU A 154 13.40 13.43 -3.35
N TRP A 155 12.12 13.18 -3.12
CA TRP A 155 11.40 13.53 -1.90
C TRP A 155 10.85 12.29 -1.21
N GLN A 156 11.24 12.06 0.04
CA GLN A 156 10.60 11.05 0.89
C GLN A 156 9.26 11.60 1.38
N VAL A 157 8.17 10.95 1.00
CA VAL A 157 6.80 11.40 1.29
C VAL A 157 6.54 11.46 2.80
N GLU A 158 7.00 10.44 3.53
CA GLU A 158 6.81 10.31 4.97
C GLU A 158 8.11 9.79 5.60
N LYS A 159 8.66 10.54 6.57
CA LYS A 159 9.89 10.14 7.27
C LYS A 159 9.70 8.75 7.91
N GLY A 160 10.65 7.85 7.65
CA GLY A 160 10.62 6.46 8.14
C GLY A 160 9.88 5.48 7.23
N TYR A 161 9.35 5.91 6.08
CA TYR A 161 8.78 5.05 5.06
C TYR A 161 9.58 5.10 3.76
N ALA A 162 9.50 4.03 2.98
CA ALA A 162 10.25 3.84 1.76
C ALA A 162 9.65 4.58 0.55
N GLU A 163 8.52 5.26 0.72
CA GLU A 163 7.82 5.97 -0.36
C GLU A 163 8.56 7.25 -0.74
N ILE A 164 9.00 7.30 -2.00
CA ILE A 164 9.77 8.40 -2.57
C ILE A 164 9.08 8.88 -3.85
N GLU A 165 9.03 10.20 -4.04
CA GLU A 165 8.49 10.88 -5.20
C GLU A 165 9.54 11.77 -5.87
N ASN A 166 9.29 12.15 -7.13
CA ASN A 166 10.12 13.12 -7.83
C ASN A 166 9.92 14.51 -7.23
N VAL A 167 11.00 15.29 -7.15
CA VAL A 167 10.93 16.72 -6.83
C VAL A 167 10.66 17.53 -8.09
N SER A 168 9.88 18.61 -7.97
CA SER A 168 9.67 19.57 -9.06
C SER A 168 10.88 20.47 -9.28
N GLU A 169 11.56 20.85 -8.20
CA GLU A 169 12.76 21.68 -8.20
C GLU A 169 13.79 21.09 -7.24
N VAL A 170 15.06 21.09 -7.65
CA VAL A 170 16.16 20.54 -6.84
C VAL A 170 16.66 21.62 -5.88
N SER A 171 16.57 21.35 -4.57
CA SER A 171 17.01 22.28 -3.54
C SER A 171 18.54 22.47 -3.53
N GLN A 172 19.01 23.57 -2.94
CA GLN A 172 20.45 23.81 -2.80
C GLN A 172 21.13 22.75 -1.92
N ALA A 173 20.46 22.32 -0.85
CA ALA A 173 20.98 21.30 0.05
C ALA A 173 21.06 19.92 -0.63
N GLN A 174 20.11 19.60 -1.52
CA GLN A 174 20.21 18.41 -2.39
C GLN A 174 21.40 18.50 -3.35
N LYS A 175 21.65 19.66 -3.96
CA LYS A 175 22.82 19.85 -4.85
C LYS A 175 24.14 19.65 -4.11
N GLU A 176 24.27 20.25 -2.93
CA GLU A 176 25.46 20.09 -2.08
C GLU A 176 25.69 18.63 -1.68
N LEU A 177 24.61 17.92 -1.33
CA LEU A 177 24.68 16.51 -1.02
C LEU A 177 25.05 15.66 -2.26
N MET A 178 24.49 15.98 -3.43
CA MET A 178 24.85 15.33 -4.68
C MET A 178 26.34 15.52 -5.01
N ASP A 179 26.86 16.75 -4.90
CA ASP A 179 28.28 17.06 -5.15
C ASP A 179 29.21 16.32 -4.17
N PHE A 180 28.80 16.25 -2.90
CA PHE A 180 29.52 15.48 -1.89
C PHE A 180 29.55 13.98 -2.23
N LEU A 181 28.40 13.41 -2.59
CA LEU A 181 28.25 11.99 -2.92
C LEU A 181 28.93 11.64 -4.24
N TYR A 182 28.99 12.56 -5.19
CA TYR A 182 29.75 12.40 -6.44
C TYR A 182 31.24 12.24 -6.16
N LYS A 183 31.79 13.04 -5.24
CA LYS A 183 33.20 12.94 -4.80
C LYS A 183 33.45 11.73 -3.90
N ARG A 184 32.44 11.29 -3.13
CA ARG A 184 32.55 10.19 -2.16
C ARG A 184 31.43 9.18 -2.32
N PRO A 185 31.39 8.41 -3.42
CA PRO A 185 30.30 7.47 -3.66
C PRO A 185 30.21 6.41 -2.56
N LYS A 186 31.35 5.93 -2.04
CA LYS A 186 31.38 4.94 -0.95
C LYS A 186 30.81 5.43 0.38
N ALA A 187 30.47 6.72 0.51
CA ALA A 187 29.83 7.25 1.72
C ALA A 187 28.44 6.62 1.96
N MET A 188 27.72 6.25 0.89
CA MET A 188 26.45 5.52 1.00
C MET A 188 26.69 4.01 1.00
N LYS A 189 26.24 3.32 2.04
CA LYS A 189 26.39 1.87 2.15
C LYS A 189 25.30 1.15 1.35
N ASN A 190 25.69 0.19 0.52
CA ASN A 190 24.73 -0.67 -0.18
C ASN A 190 23.92 -1.56 0.77
N SER A 191 24.39 -1.76 2.00
CA SER A 191 23.74 -2.57 3.04
C SER A 191 22.86 -1.76 3.99
N ALA A 192 22.43 -0.55 3.59
CA ALA A 192 21.52 0.27 4.38
C ALA A 192 20.20 -0.46 4.71
N GLN A 193 19.54 -0.04 5.78
CA GLN A 193 18.29 -0.67 6.22
C GLN A 193 17.21 -0.50 5.14
N VAL A 194 16.41 -1.55 4.90
CA VAL A 194 15.22 -1.42 4.05
C VAL A 194 14.11 -0.78 4.88
N LEU A 195 13.58 0.36 4.44
CA LEU A 195 12.43 0.97 5.09
C LEU A 195 11.13 0.28 4.63
N PRO A 196 10.06 0.33 5.45
CA PRO A 196 8.75 -0.18 5.07
C PRO A 196 8.10 0.68 3.98
N PHE A 197 7.52 0.06 2.96
CA PHE A 197 6.54 0.72 2.12
C PHE A 197 5.29 1.03 2.93
N LYS A 198 4.65 2.17 2.64
CA LYS A 198 3.37 2.49 3.27
C LYS A 198 2.37 1.39 2.92
N PRO A 199 1.82 0.70 3.92
CA PRO A 199 1.02 -0.46 3.65
C PRO A 199 -0.29 -0.05 2.97
N ARG A 200 -0.67 -0.77 1.91
CA ARG A 200 -1.99 -0.60 1.33
C ARG A 200 -3.01 -1.13 2.34
N VAL A 201 -3.96 -0.28 2.71
CA VAL A 201 -4.97 -0.53 3.76
C VAL A 201 -5.71 -1.87 3.60
N LEU A 202 -5.91 -2.33 2.36
CA LEU A 202 -6.61 -3.57 2.03
C LEU A 202 -5.70 -4.78 1.80
N GLU A 203 -4.37 -4.61 1.81
CA GLU A 203 -3.46 -5.74 1.68
C GLU A 203 -3.45 -6.58 2.95
N LEU A 204 -3.74 -7.87 2.79
CA LEU A 204 -3.78 -8.87 3.86
C LEU A 204 -2.43 -9.60 3.94
N VAL A 205 -1.42 -8.88 4.41
CA VAL A 205 -0.03 -9.39 4.43
C VAL A 205 0.10 -10.52 5.46
N THR A 206 -0.43 -10.33 6.67
CA THR A 206 -0.28 -11.32 7.75
C THR A 206 -1.44 -12.32 7.81
N PRO A 207 -1.21 -13.55 8.31
CA PRO A 207 -2.29 -14.53 8.56
C PRO A 207 -3.35 -14.00 9.53
N LYS A 208 -2.94 -13.21 10.54
CA LYS A 208 -3.86 -12.58 11.49
C LYS A 208 -4.84 -11.64 10.79
N GLN A 209 -4.35 -10.76 9.91
CA GLN A 209 -5.19 -9.85 9.13
C GLN A 209 -6.18 -10.60 8.23
N ARG A 210 -5.75 -11.70 7.59
CA ARG A 210 -6.64 -12.56 6.80
C ARG A 210 -7.72 -13.20 7.65
N LYS A 211 -7.36 -13.76 8.79
CA LYS A 211 -8.30 -14.38 9.72
C LYS A 211 -9.33 -13.36 10.21
N GLU A 212 -8.89 -12.20 10.69
CA GLU A 212 -9.78 -11.12 11.12
C GLU A 212 -10.76 -10.73 10.01
N TRP A 213 -10.25 -10.48 8.80
CA TRP A 213 -11.08 -10.11 7.65
C TRP A 213 -12.14 -11.14 7.31
N ILE A 214 -11.76 -12.43 7.21
CA ILE A 214 -12.70 -13.53 6.91
C ILE A 214 -13.74 -13.68 8.03
N THR A 215 -13.30 -13.67 9.29
CA THR A 215 -14.22 -13.83 10.44
C THR A 215 -15.22 -12.69 10.53
N THR A 216 -14.84 -11.46 10.17
CA THR A 216 -15.76 -10.32 10.12
C THR A 216 -16.78 -10.48 9.00
N ILE A 217 -16.36 -10.90 7.80
CA ILE A 217 -17.30 -11.16 6.69
C ILE A 217 -18.34 -12.20 7.09
N ILE A 218 -17.87 -13.35 7.58
CA ILE A 218 -18.76 -14.46 7.97
C ILE A 218 -19.68 -14.03 9.11
N GLY A 219 -19.13 -13.40 10.16
CA GLY A 219 -19.90 -12.96 11.32
C GLY A 219 -20.99 -11.97 10.95
N VAL A 220 -20.69 -10.98 10.10
CA VAL A 220 -21.69 -10.01 9.63
C VAL A 220 -22.72 -10.68 8.72
N ALA A 221 -22.31 -11.54 7.79
CA ALA A 221 -23.23 -12.25 6.90
C ALA A 221 -24.22 -13.12 7.69
N VAL A 222 -23.73 -13.90 8.66
CA VAL A 222 -24.57 -14.71 9.55
C VAL A 222 -25.46 -13.81 10.41
N GLY A 223 -24.94 -12.71 10.93
CA GLY A 223 -25.71 -11.73 11.71
C GLY A 223 -26.88 -11.16 10.90
N VAL A 224 -26.66 -10.77 9.64
CA VAL A 224 -27.72 -10.28 8.74
C VAL A 224 -28.76 -11.36 8.47
N VAL A 225 -28.34 -12.60 8.18
CA VAL A 225 -29.29 -13.72 8.01
C VAL A 225 -30.08 -14.00 9.29
N GLY A 226 -29.47 -13.87 10.47
CA GLY A 226 -30.16 -13.96 11.75
C GLY A 226 -31.19 -12.84 11.97
N VAL A 227 -30.84 -11.59 11.65
CA VAL A 227 -31.77 -10.45 11.68
C VAL A 227 -32.93 -10.66 10.71
N CYS A 228 -32.64 -11.14 9.52
CA CYS A 228 -33.62 -11.55 8.52
C CYS A 228 -34.62 -12.59 9.05
N ALA A 229 -34.12 -13.65 9.72
CA ALA A 229 -34.96 -14.67 10.35
C ALA A 229 -35.83 -14.07 11.48
N LEU A 230 -35.24 -13.23 12.32
CA LEU A 230 -35.93 -12.61 13.45
C LEU A 230 -37.05 -11.65 13.00
N ILE A 231 -36.79 -10.83 11.98
CA ILE A 231 -37.81 -9.96 11.35
C ILE A 231 -38.92 -10.80 10.69
N GLY A 232 -38.55 -11.93 10.08
CA GLY A 232 -39.50 -12.86 9.47
C GLY A 232 -40.39 -13.60 10.47
N PHE A 233 -39.97 -13.75 11.73
CA PHE A 233 -40.71 -14.44 12.80
C PHE A 233 -41.56 -13.50 13.69
N ILE A 234 -41.08 -12.27 13.94
CA ILE A 234 -41.73 -11.33 14.88
C ILE A 234 -42.90 -10.57 14.24
N PHE A 235 -42.80 -10.27 12.95
CA PHE A 235 -43.87 -9.66 12.14
C PHE A 235 -44.40 -10.67 11.15
#